data_AF-A0A9R0Y800-F1
#
_entry.id   AF-A0A9R0Y800-F1
#
_cell.length_a   1.000
_cell.length_b   1.000
_cell.length_c   1.000
_cell.angle_alpha   90.00
_cell.angle_beta   90.00
_cell.angle_gamma   90.00
#
_symmetry.space_group_name_H-M   'P 1'
#
loop_
_entity.id
_entity.type
_entity.pdbx_description
1 polymer ?
#
loop_
_entity_poly.entity_id
_entity_poly.type
_entity_poly.pdbx_seq_one_letter_code
_entity_poly.pdbx_strand_id
1 'polypeptide(L)'
;MANKHLSLSLFLVLLGLSASLASGQVLFQGFNWESWKHNGGWYNFLMGKKELVEWLNWLKTDIGFDGWRFDFAKGYSADVAKIYIDRSEPGFAVAEIWTSLAYGGDGKPNLNQDQHRQELVNWVDKVGGKGPATTFDFTTKGILNVAVEGELWRLRGTDGKAPGMIGWWPAKAVTFVDNHDTGSTQHMWPFPSDRVMQGYAYILTHPGTPCIFYDHFFDWGLKEEIDRLVSIRTRHGIHSESKLQIIEADADLYLAEIDGKVIVKLGPRYDVGHLIPGGFKVAPVDITVDFLVSYMNFICDAKKLSTEEILKGKMPVADWALPEVRINPAPKPWPPPTTNFVALLVDGSFTIDSGAATIGMILPPCKSEDEGHPLYF
;
A
#
# COMPACT_ATOMS: atom_id res chain seq x y z
N MET A 1 -26.13 19.04 -49.87
CA MET A 1 -25.33 20.14 -49.27
C MET A 1 -24.91 19.64 -47.88
N ALA A 2 -23.72 19.06 -47.74
CA ALA A 2 -22.50 19.73 -47.24
C ALA A 2 -22.69 20.24 -45.79
N ASN A 3 -22.24 19.50 -44.77
CA ASN A 3 -20.92 19.49 -44.08
C ASN A 3 -20.60 20.71 -43.18
N LYS A 4 -20.34 20.40 -41.89
CA LYS A 4 -19.36 20.96 -40.92
C LYS A 4 -19.51 22.41 -40.42
N HIS A 5 -19.64 22.58 -39.09
CA HIS A 5 -18.53 22.77 -38.14
C HIS A 5 -19.07 23.04 -36.71
N LEU A 6 -18.75 22.14 -35.76
CA LEU A 6 -18.83 22.39 -34.32
C LEU A 6 -17.41 22.72 -33.85
N SER A 7 -17.18 23.91 -33.30
CA SER A 7 -15.92 24.28 -32.65
C SER A 7 -16.00 23.92 -31.17
N LEU A 8 -15.09 23.04 -30.76
CA LEU A 8 -14.76 22.67 -29.39
C LEU A 8 -14.09 23.87 -28.69
N SER A 9 -14.54 24.24 -27.49
CA SER A 9 -13.74 25.08 -26.58
C SER A 9 -13.76 24.46 -25.19
N LEU A 10 -12.68 23.73 -24.96
CA LEU A 10 -12.25 23.00 -23.79
C LEU A 10 -11.44 23.97 -22.90
N PHE A 11 -11.71 24.03 -21.60
CA PHE A 11 -10.74 24.60 -20.65
C PHE A 11 -10.23 23.51 -19.72
N LEU A 12 -9.13 22.90 -20.16
CA LEU A 12 -8.22 22.08 -19.38
C LEU A 12 -7.38 22.99 -18.49
N VAL A 13 -7.16 22.58 -17.24
CA VAL A 13 -5.94 22.94 -16.51
C VAL A 13 -5.07 21.69 -16.45
N LEU A 14 -4.21 21.56 -17.45
CA LEU A 14 -3.02 20.73 -17.42
C LEU A 14 -1.96 21.44 -16.58
N LEU A 15 -1.42 20.77 -15.57
CA LEU A 15 -0.05 20.99 -15.13
C LEU A 15 0.77 19.78 -15.55
N GLY A 16 1.29 19.86 -16.78
CA GLY A 16 2.46 19.07 -17.16
C GLY A 16 3.72 19.83 -16.75
N LEU A 17 4.68 19.12 -16.14
CA LEU A 17 6.13 19.20 -16.40
C LEU A 17 6.89 18.37 -15.35
N SER A 18 7.05 17.08 -15.61
CA SER A 18 8.36 16.44 -15.68
C SER A 18 8.16 14.99 -16.11
N ALA A 19 8.78 14.62 -17.22
CA ALA A 19 8.87 13.25 -17.66
C ALA A 19 9.82 12.47 -16.74
N SER A 20 9.59 11.16 -16.67
CA SER A 20 10.34 10.10 -15.97
C SER A 20 10.11 9.97 -14.47
N LEU A 21 9.20 9.07 -14.10
CA LEU A 21 9.42 7.87 -13.25
C LEU A 21 8.06 7.33 -12.76
N ALA A 22 7.85 6.02 -12.96
CA ALA A 22 6.71 5.20 -12.53
C ALA A 22 5.30 5.64 -12.98
N SER A 23 4.73 4.92 -13.95
CA SER A 23 3.29 4.94 -14.23
C SER A 23 2.54 4.37 -13.02
N GLY A 24 2.09 5.23 -12.10
CA GLY A 24 1.24 4.83 -10.98
C GLY A 24 -0.11 4.36 -11.51
N GLN A 25 -0.49 3.12 -11.20
CA GLN A 25 -1.85 2.63 -11.46
C GLN A 25 -2.78 3.19 -10.39
N VAL A 26 -3.83 3.90 -10.81
CA VAL A 26 -4.86 4.39 -9.89
C VAL A 26 -5.82 3.23 -9.61
N LEU A 27 -5.80 2.71 -8.38
CA LEU A 27 -6.66 1.63 -7.91
C LEU A 27 -7.78 2.20 -7.04
N PHE A 28 -9.04 1.88 -7.36
CA PHE A 28 -10.16 2.23 -6.50
C PHE A 28 -10.24 1.27 -5.30
N GLN A 29 -10.29 1.85 -4.10
CA GLN A 29 -10.51 1.18 -2.83
C GLN A 29 -12.00 1.32 -2.47
N GLY A 30 -12.74 0.22 -2.46
CA GLY A 30 -14.10 0.20 -1.93
C GLY A 30 -14.05 0.38 -0.41
N PHE A 31 -14.57 1.49 0.09
CA PHE A 31 -14.62 1.79 1.53
C PHE A 31 -15.81 1.07 2.20
N ASN A 32 -15.52 0.46 3.35
CA ASN A 32 -16.45 -0.06 4.37
C ASN A 32 -17.78 -0.65 3.84
N TRP A 33 -17.70 -1.84 3.23
CA TRP A 33 -18.85 -2.58 2.72
C TRP A 33 -19.65 -3.24 3.86
N GLU A 34 -20.32 -2.45 4.69
CA GLU A 34 -21.37 -2.92 5.62
C GLU A 34 -22.74 -2.98 4.94
N SER A 35 -22.88 -2.38 3.75
CA SER A 35 -24.16 -2.25 3.05
C SER A 35 -24.81 -3.58 2.68
N TRP A 36 -24.07 -4.70 2.62
CA TRP A 36 -24.66 -6.02 2.42
C TRP A 36 -25.48 -6.48 3.61
N LYS A 37 -25.20 -5.99 4.82
CA LYS A 37 -25.90 -6.33 6.06
C LYS A 37 -27.26 -5.65 6.18
N HIS A 38 -27.54 -4.63 5.36
CA HIS A 38 -28.76 -3.84 5.42
C HIS A 38 -29.69 -4.17 4.25
N ASN A 39 -30.94 -4.53 4.55
CA ASN A 39 -31.98 -4.68 3.54
C ASN A 39 -32.22 -3.31 2.87
N GLY A 40 -32.03 -3.21 1.55
CA GLY A 40 -32.06 -1.94 0.80
C GLY A 40 -30.73 -1.16 0.76
N GLY A 41 -29.63 -1.72 1.28
CA GLY A 41 -28.30 -1.13 1.12
C GLY A 41 -27.82 -1.16 -0.34
N TRP A 42 -26.91 -0.25 -0.72
CA TRP A 42 -26.38 -0.08 -2.07
C TRP A 42 -25.90 -1.38 -2.73
N TYR A 43 -25.27 -2.28 -1.98
CA TYR A 43 -24.95 -3.65 -2.40
C TYR A 43 -26.17 -4.38 -2.96
N ASN A 44 -27.23 -4.50 -2.17
CA ASN A 44 -28.43 -5.23 -2.54
C ASN A 44 -29.19 -4.59 -3.71
N PHE A 45 -29.05 -3.27 -3.89
CA PHE A 45 -29.55 -2.53 -5.05
C PHE A 45 -28.72 -2.82 -6.31
N LEU A 46 -27.39 -2.80 -6.22
CA LEU A 46 -26.46 -3.02 -7.33
C LEU A 46 -26.25 -4.50 -7.70
N MET A 47 -26.81 -5.46 -6.94
CA MET A 47 -26.56 -6.90 -7.12
C MET A 47 -27.04 -7.48 -8.46
N GLY A 48 -27.59 -6.66 -9.37
CA GLY A 48 -27.59 -6.98 -10.78
C GLY A 48 -26.14 -7.05 -11.31
N LYS A 49 -25.61 -8.26 -11.52
CA LYS A 49 -24.27 -8.48 -12.15
C LYS A 49 -24.04 -7.65 -13.42
N LYS A 50 -25.11 -7.24 -14.11
CA LYS A 50 -25.08 -6.35 -15.28
C LYS A 50 -24.78 -4.89 -14.88
N GLU A 51 -25.47 -4.37 -13.87
CA GLU A 51 -25.36 -2.98 -13.41
C GLU A 51 -23.98 -2.69 -12.81
N LEU A 52 -23.42 -3.62 -12.02
CA LEU A 52 -22.05 -3.48 -11.49
C LEU A 52 -20.99 -3.50 -12.59
N VAL A 53 -21.17 -4.31 -13.64
CA VAL A 53 -20.26 -4.33 -14.79
C VAL A 53 -20.34 -3.02 -15.58
N GLU A 54 -21.54 -2.49 -15.77
CA GLU A 54 -21.74 -1.19 -16.43
C GLU A 54 -21.09 -0.06 -15.62
N TRP A 55 -21.22 -0.09 -14.30
CA TRP A 55 -20.55 0.86 -13.41
C TRP A 55 -19.01 0.77 -13.47
N LEU A 56 -18.45 -0.45 -13.41
CA LEU A 56 -17.00 -0.66 -13.58
C LEU A 56 -16.50 -0.17 -14.94
N ASN A 57 -17.27 -0.39 -16.00
CA ASN A 57 -16.92 0.11 -17.33
C ASN A 57 -16.98 1.63 -17.37
N TRP A 58 -17.99 2.27 -16.79
CA TRP A 58 -18.08 3.72 -16.66
C TRP A 58 -16.88 4.32 -15.89
N LEU A 59 -16.47 3.70 -14.78
CA LEU A 59 -15.25 4.11 -14.06
C LEU A 59 -14.01 4.08 -14.96
N LYS A 60 -13.90 3.05 -15.81
CA LYS A 60 -12.78 2.92 -16.75
C LYS A 60 -12.86 3.93 -17.91
N THR A 61 -14.02 4.07 -18.55
CA THR A 61 -14.18 4.84 -19.79
C THR A 61 -14.35 6.34 -19.55
N ASP A 62 -15.09 6.72 -18.52
CA ASP A 62 -15.51 8.10 -18.30
C ASP A 62 -14.69 8.79 -17.21
N ILE A 63 -14.28 8.05 -16.17
CA ILE A 63 -13.43 8.60 -15.10
C ILE A 63 -11.94 8.37 -15.39
N GLY A 64 -11.59 7.26 -16.04
CA GLY A 64 -10.21 6.96 -16.46
C GLY A 64 -9.44 6.03 -15.52
N PHE A 65 -10.12 5.19 -14.74
CA PHE A 65 -9.45 4.17 -13.92
C PHE A 65 -8.90 3.02 -14.78
N ASP A 66 -7.70 2.53 -14.43
CA ASP A 66 -7.03 1.44 -15.19
C ASP A 66 -7.24 0.05 -14.58
N GLY A 67 -7.65 -0.05 -13.31
CA GLY A 67 -7.68 -1.32 -12.60
C GLY A 67 -8.43 -1.30 -11.28
N TRP A 68 -8.62 -2.50 -10.72
CA TRP A 68 -9.51 -2.72 -9.56
C TRP A 68 -8.79 -3.32 -8.37
N ARG A 69 -9.02 -2.78 -7.17
CA ARG A 69 -8.76 -3.47 -5.90
C ARG A 69 -10.08 -4.04 -5.38
N PHE A 70 -10.20 -5.35 -5.40
CA PHE A 70 -11.37 -6.07 -4.91
C PHE A 70 -11.34 -6.14 -3.38
N ASP A 71 -12.19 -5.31 -2.76
CA ASP A 71 -12.44 -5.29 -1.32
C ASP A 71 -13.06 -6.60 -0.84
N PHE A 72 -12.62 -7.05 0.35
CA PHE A 72 -13.16 -8.22 1.05
C PHE A 72 -13.49 -9.38 0.09
N ALA A 73 -12.54 -9.77 -0.77
CA ALA A 73 -12.76 -10.70 -1.87
C ALA A 73 -13.09 -12.14 -1.43
N LYS A 74 -13.04 -12.40 -0.12
CA LYS A 74 -13.57 -13.63 0.52
C LYS A 74 -15.09 -13.64 0.67
N GLY A 75 -15.74 -12.48 0.59
CA GLY A 75 -17.20 -12.34 0.73
C GLY A 75 -18.00 -12.91 -0.44
N TYR A 76 -17.34 -13.21 -1.58
CA TYR A 76 -17.93 -13.79 -2.77
C TYR A 76 -16.97 -14.78 -3.43
N SER A 77 -17.47 -15.66 -4.29
CA SER A 77 -16.62 -16.68 -4.94
C SER A 77 -15.69 -16.06 -6.00
N ALA A 78 -14.56 -16.72 -6.25
CA ALA A 78 -13.67 -16.38 -7.35
C ALA A 78 -14.40 -16.37 -8.71
N ASP A 79 -15.39 -17.25 -8.91
CA ASP A 79 -16.20 -17.26 -10.15
C ASP A 79 -17.01 -15.97 -10.32
N VAL A 80 -17.45 -15.34 -9.22
CA VAL A 80 -18.11 -14.03 -9.25
C VAL A 80 -17.09 -12.94 -9.60
N ALA A 81 -15.92 -12.94 -8.96
CA ALA A 81 -14.84 -12.01 -9.29
C ALA A 81 -14.44 -12.11 -10.77
N LYS A 82 -14.37 -13.34 -11.30
CA LYS A 82 -14.07 -13.63 -12.70
C LYS A 82 -15.04 -12.93 -13.66
N ILE A 83 -16.33 -12.94 -13.37
CA ILE A 83 -17.33 -12.26 -14.21
C ILE A 83 -17.02 -10.77 -14.33
N TYR A 84 -16.64 -10.11 -13.22
CA TYR A 84 -16.31 -8.69 -13.23
C TYR A 84 -14.99 -8.42 -13.95
N ILE A 85 -13.97 -9.22 -13.70
CA ILE A 85 -12.66 -9.09 -14.37
C ILE A 85 -12.80 -9.29 -15.88
N ASP A 86 -13.46 -10.36 -16.31
CA ASP A 86 -13.61 -10.70 -17.73
C ASP A 86 -14.46 -9.66 -18.48
N ARG A 87 -15.48 -9.07 -17.83
CA ARG A 87 -16.39 -8.12 -18.49
C ARG A 87 -15.98 -6.65 -18.40
N SER A 88 -15.12 -6.32 -17.43
CA SER A 88 -14.58 -4.96 -17.29
C SER A 88 -13.16 -4.83 -17.84
N GLU A 89 -12.49 -5.94 -18.18
CA GLU A 89 -11.16 -6.00 -18.79
C GLU A 89 -10.18 -4.95 -18.21
N PRO A 90 -9.87 -4.99 -16.91
CA PRO A 90 -8.94 -4.05 -16.30
C PRO A 90 -7.50 -4.34 -16.74
N GLY A 91 -6.65 -3.31 -16.77
CA GLY A 91 -5.21 -3.47 -16.98
C GLY A 91 -4.52 -4.17 -15.80
N PHE A 92 -5.08 -4.06 -14.59
CA PHE A 92 -4.61 -4.72 -13.40
C PHE A 92 -5.75 -4.96 -12.40
N ALA A 93 -5.71 -6.09 -11.69
CA ALA A 93 -6.65 -6.34 -10.59
C ALA A 93 -5.94 -7.01 -9.42
N VAL A 94 -6.25 -6.58 -8.20
CA VAL A 94 -5.73 -7.18 -6.96
C VAL A 94 -6.88 -7.46 -5.99
N ALA A 95 -6.91 -8.67 -5.44
CA ALA A 95 -7.92 -9.06 -4.47
C ALA A 95 -7.38 -9.10 -3.04
N GLU A 96 -8.16 -8.53 -2.12
CA GLU A 96 -7.95 -8.69 -0.69
C GLU A 96 -8.58 -9.99 -0.21
N ILE A 97 -7.73 -11.00 0.00
CA ILE A 97 -8.11 -12.29 0.57
C ILE A 97 -7.36 -12.42 1.89
N TRP A 98 -7.94 -11.86 2.93
CA TRP A 98 -7.35 -11.89 4.26
C TRP A 98 -7.92 -13.04 5.08
N THR A 99 -7.11 -14.08 5.27
CA THR A 99 -7.39 -15.21 6.16
C THR A 99 -6.43 -15.18 7.34
N SER A 100 -6.87 -15.70 8.49
CA SER A 100 -5.97 -15.88 9.63
C SER A 100 -4.86 -16.87 9.27
N LEU A 101 -3.61 -16.53 9.61
CA LEU A 101 -2.51 -17.48 9.54
C LEU A 101 -2.73 -18.68 10.48
N ALA A 102 -1.99 -19.75 10.23
CA ALA A 102 -1.88 -20.83 11.20
C ALA A 102 -0.90 -20.41 12.32
N TYR A 103 -1.30 -20.54 13.58
CA TYR A 103 -0.49 -20.14 14.74
C TYR A 103 -0.03 -21.35 15.56
N GLY A 104 1.14 -21.22 16.18
CA GLY A 104 1.69 -22.18 17.14
C GLY A 104 1.22 -21.91 18.57
N GLY A 105 1.62 -22.77 19.50
CA GLY A 105 1.29 -22.61 20.93
C GLY A 105 1.96 -21.41 21.61
N ASP A 106 2.97 -20.82 20.97
CA ASP A 106 3.68 -19.62 21.40
C ASP A 106 2.99 -18.31 20.94
N GLY A 107 1.88 -18.41 20.22
CA GLY A 107 1.15 -17.26 19.67
C GLY A 107 1.79 -16.66 18.41
N LYS A 108 2.87 -17.25 17.87
CA LYS A 108 3.48 -16.82 16.62
C LYS A 108 2.94 -17.62 15.44
N PRO A 109 2.97 -17.09 14.20
CA PRO A 109 2.67 -17.87 13.03
C PRO A 109 3.56 -19.11 12.94
N ASN A 110 2.97 -20.25 12.61
CA ASN A 110 3.71 -21.47 12.29
C ASN A 110 4.68 -21.21 11.13
N LEU A 111 5.81 -21.92 11.11
CA LEU A 111 6.78 -21.81 10.02
C LEU A 111 6.15 -22.20 8.67
N ASN A 112 5.32 -23.24 8.65
CA ASN A 112 4.58 -23.63 7.45
C ASN A 112 3.26 -22.83 7.35
N GLN A 113 3.16 -21.99 6.31
CA GLN A 113 1.94 -21.27 5.92
C GLN A 113 1.43 -21.67 4.53
N ASP A 114 1.78 -22.87 4.05
CA ASP A 114 1.43 -23.38 2.72
C ASP A 114 -0.07 -23.34 2.48
N GLN A 115 -0.88 -23.73 3.46
CA GLN A 115 -2.33 -23.66 3.34
C GLN A 115 -2.83 -22.23 3.11
N HIS A 116 -2.22 -21.24 3.76
CA HIS A 116 -2.59 -19.83 3.63
C HIS A 116 -2.24 -19.31 2.22
N ARG A 117 -1.01 -19.54 1.73
CA ARG A 117 -0.65 -19.14 0.35
C ARG A 117 -1.36 -19.95 -0.73
N GLN A 118 -1.74 -21.21 -0.44
CA GLN A 118 -2.53 -22.04 -1.36
C GLN A 118 -3.92 -21.46 -1.59
N GLU A 119 -4.56 -20.87 -0.57
CA GLU A 119 -5.84 -20.18 -0.73
C GLU A 119 -5.74 -19.04 -1.76
N LEU A 120 -4.66 -18.25 -1.67
CA LEU A 120 -4.40 -17.15 -2.61
C LEU A 120 -4.17 -17.66 -4.03
N VAL A 121 -3.32 -18.69 -4.20
CA VAL A 121 -3.05 -19.31 -5.51
C VAL A 121 -4.33 -19.91 -6.11
N ASN A 122 -5.11 -20.65 -5.31
CA ASN A 122 -6.36 -21.25 -5.76
C ASN A 122 -7.37 -20.20 -6.24
N TRP A 123 -7.42 -19.04 -5.59
CA TRP A 123 -8.30 -17.95 -6.03
C TRP A 123 -7.85 -17.41 -7.39
N VAL A 124 -6.55 -17.16 -7.56
CA VAL A 124 -5.98 -16.68 -8.85
C VAL A 124 -6.21 -17.70 -9.97
N ASP A 125 -6.04 -18.99 -9.70
CA ASP A 125 -6.35 -20.05 -10.66
C ASP A 125 -7.82 -20.04 -11.08
N LYS A 126 -8.75 -19.92 -10.12
CA LYS A 126 -10.19 -19.90 -10.39
C LYS A 126 -10.65 -18.69 -11.19
N VAL A 127 -10.05 -17.52 -11.00
CA VAL A 127 -10.37 -16.34 -11.83
C VAL A 127 -9.81 -16.44 -13.25
N GLY A 128 -8.88 -17.36 -13.49
CA GLY A 128 -8.40 -17.75 -14.82
C GLY A 128 -6.88 -17.81 -14.96
N GLY A 129 -6.11 -17.48 -13.92
CA GLY A 129 -4.65 -17.64 -13.82
C GLY A 129 -3.80 -16.74 -14.73
N LYS A 130 -4.16 -16.58 -16.00
CA LYS A 130 -3.41 -15.81 -17.00
C LYS A 130 -3.86 -14.36 -17.14
N GLY A 131 -5.02 -14.00 -16.57
CA GLY A 131 -5.60 -12.66 -16.65
C GLY A 131 -4.86 -11.62 -15.79
N PRO A 132 -5.40 -10.39 -15.67
CA PRO A 132 -4.78 -9.29 -14.92
C PRO A 132 -4.88 -9.45 -13.39
N ALA A 133 -5.62 -10.46 -12.92
CA ALA A 133 -5.89 -10.69 -11.52
C ALA A 133 -4.68 -11.19 -10.74
N THR A 134 -4.52 -10.66 -9.53
CA THR A 134 -3.49 -10.93 -8.53
C THR A 134 -4.15 -10.90 -7.14
N THR A 135 -3.40 -11.23 -6.08
CA THR A 135 -3.86 -11.12 -4.69
C THR A 135 -2.83 -10.38 -3.85
N PHE A 136 -3.30 -9.71 -2.81
CA PHE A 136 -2.39 -9.25 -1.75
C PHE A 136 -1.73 -10.45 -1.08
N ASP A 137 -0.41 -10.42 -0.95
CA ASP A 137 0.37 -11.48 -0.32
C ASP A 137 0.37 -11.31 1.21
N PHE A 138 -0.80 -11.53 1.81
CA PHE A 138 -0.98 -11.56 3.26
C PHE A 138 -0.10 -12.63 3.94
N THR A 139 0.31 -13.67 3.20
CA THR A 139 1.25 -14.68 3.70
C THR A 139 2.62 -14.06 3.96
N THR A 140 3.18 -13.34 2.97
CA THR A 140 4.43 -12.60 3.14
C THR A 140 4.32 -11.56 4.23
N LYS A 141 3.25 -10.73 4.25
CA LYS A 141 3.02 -9.71 5.29
C LYS A 141 3.14 -10.30 6.70
N GLY A 142 2.42 -11.38 6.97
CA GLY A 142 2.39 -11.94 8.31
C GLY A 142 3.66 -12.65 8.74
N ILE A 143 4.35 -13.33 7.82
CA ILE A 143 5.65 -13.94 8.11
C ILE A 143 6.69 -12.84 8.36
N LEU A 144 6.70 -11.81 7.52
CA LEU A 144 7.68 -10.72 7.62
C LEU A 144 7.50 -9.89 8.89
N ASN A 145 6.26 -9.67 9.36
CA ASN A 145 5.95 -9.04 10.65
C ASN A 145 6.72 -9.68 11.82
N VAL A 146 6.83 -11.02 11.83
CA VAL A 146 7.49 -11.76 12.93
C VAL A 146 8.96 -12.04 12.63
N ALA A 147 9.33 -12.18 11.35
CA ALA A 147 10.71 -12.46 10.97
C ALA A 147 11.69 -11.34 11.35
N VAL A 148 11.27 -10.07 11.22
CA VAL A 148 12.13 -8.91 11.55
C VAL A 148 12.43 -8.79 13.05
N GLU A 149 11.68 -9.48 13.90
CA GLU A 149 11.86 -9.53 15.36
C GLU A 149 12.91 -10.57 15.80
N GLY A 150 13.99 -10.70 15.02
CA GLY A 150 15.09 -11.64 15.30
C GLY A 150 14.80 -13.09 14.88
N GLU A 151 13.88 -13.32 13.94
CA GLU A 151 13.52 -14.64 13.41
C GLU A 151 13.61 -14.68 11.88
N LEU A 152 14.65 -14.05 11.32
CA LEU A 152 14.81 -13.90 9.87
C LEU A 152 14.95 -15.23 9.11
N TRP A 153 15.30 -16.32 9.80
CA TRP A 153 15.28 -17.69 9.29
C TRP A 153 13.90 -18.10 8.75
N ARG A 154 12.82 -17.45 9.21
CA ARG A 154 11.46 -17.65 8.68
C ARG A 154 11.32 -17.27 7.22
N LEU A 155 12.18 -16.39 6.69
CA LEU A 155 12.14 -15.91 5.31
C LEU A 155 12.70 -16.92 4.29
N ARG A 156 13.06 -18.13 4.73
CA ARG A 156 13.36 -19.28 3.86
C ARG A 156 12.46 -20.45 4.23
N GLY A 157 11.57 -20.82 3.32
CA GLY A 157 10.76 -22.03 3.42
C GLY A 157 11.62 -23.30 3.42
N THR A 158 11.03 -24.43 3.81
CA THR A 158 11.71 -25.73 3.82
C THR A 158 12.14 -26.21 2.44
N ASP A 159 11.53 -25.67 1.39
CA ASP A 159 11.87 -25.89 -0.03
C ASP A 159 12.96 -24.93 -0.54
N GLY A 160 13.53 -24.08 0.33
CA GLY A 160 14.55 -23.09 -0.01
C GLY A 160 14.02 -21.83 -0.67
N LYS A 161 12.71 -21.70 -0.88
CA LYS A 161 12.08 -20.53 -1.52
C LYS A 161 11.58 -19.53 -0.48
N ALA A 162 11.10 -18.38 -0.95
CA ALA A 162 10.35 -17.47 -0.09
C ALA A 162 9.08 -18.16 0.46
N PRO A 163 8.72 -17.93 1.73
CA PRO A 163 7.66 -18.68 2.40
C PRO A 163 6.25 -18.13 2.11
N GLY A 164 6.14 -16.92 1.56
CA GLY A 164 4.86 -16.33 1.14
C GLY A 164 4.44 -16.76 -0.27
N MET A 165 3.44 -16.08 -0.83
CA MET A 165 2.94 -16.37 -2.18
C MET A 165 3.99 -16.09 -3.26
N ILE A 166 4.88 -15.10 -3.04
CA ILE A 166 6.02 -14.84 -3.93
C ILE A 166 6.95 -16.05 -4.13
N GLY A 167 6.95 -17.05 -3.24
CA GLY A 167 7.70 -18.28 -3.43
C GLY A 167 7.08 -19.26 -4.43
N TRP A 168 5.79 -19.12 -4.73
CA TRP A 168 5.04 -20.03 -5.61
C TRP A 168 4.62 -19.36 -6.91
N TRP A 169 4.05 -18.15 -6.83
CA TRP A 169 3.55 -17.43 -7.99
C TRP A 169 3.78 -15.92 -7.87
N PRO A 170 5.03 -15.46 -7.99
CA PRO A 170 5.38 -14.08 -7.72
C PRO A 170 4.74 -13.09 -8.70
N ALA A 171 4.49 -13.49 -9.96
CA ALA A 171 3.74 -12.68 -10.94
C ALA A 171 2.33 -12.27 -10.46
N LYS A 172 1.80 -12.98 -9.46
CA LYS A 172 0.43 -12.86 -8.94
C LYS A 172 0.33 -12.39 -7.51
N ALA A 173 1.48 -12.07 -6.90
CA ALA A 173 1.58 -11.67 -5.51
C ALA A 173 1.86 -10.16 -5.42
N VAL A 174 0.92 -9.43 -4.81
CA VAL A 174 1.10 -8.02 -4.46
C VAL A 174 1.58 -7.94 -3.02
N THR A 175 2.87 -7.71 -2.84
CA THR A 175 3.51 -7.63 -1.51
C THR A 175 3.36 -6.23 -0.93
N PHE A 176 3.20 -6.10 0.38
CA PHE A 176 3.05 -4.81 1.06
C PHE A 176 3.59 -4.89 2.48
N VAL A 177 3.96 -3.74 3.06
CA VAL A 177 4.42 -3.64 4.46
C VAL A 177 3.24 -3.42 5.39
N ASP A 178 2.36 -2.47 5.09
CA ASP A 178 1.09 -2.24 5.78
C ASP A 178 0.05 -1.69 4.80
N ASN A 179 -1.21 -1.68 5.23
CA ASN A 179 -2.29 -0.96 4.59
C ASN A 179 -3.10 -0.19 5.66
N HIS A 180 -4.21 0.44 5.24
CA HIS A 180 -5.11 1.19 6.12
C HIS A 180 -5.77 0.38 7.26
N ASP A 181 -5.82 -0.95 7.16
CA ASP A 181 -6.40 -1.86 8.15
C ASP A 181 -5.34 -2.39 9.11
N THR A 182 -4.21 -2.87 8.56
CA THR A 182 -3.12 -3.46 9.34
C THR A 182 -2.34 -2.40 10.11
N GLY A 183 -2.09 -1.25 9.49
CA GLY A 183 -1.46 -0.08 10.09
C GLY A 183 -2.45 1.07 10.26
N SER A 184 -2.05 2.29 9.89
CA SER A 184 -2.83 3.53 10.04
C SER A 184 -3.46 3.64 11.43
N THR A 185 -4.69 4.17 11.53
CA THR A 185 -5.45 4.34 12.78
C THR A 185 -6.31 3.13 13.16
N GLN A 186 -6.30 2.05 12.38
CA GLN A 186 -6.96 0.80 12.73
C GLN A 186 -6.01 -0.14 13.49
N HIS A 187 -4.75 -0.21 13.06
CA HIS A 187 -3.66 -0.91 13.72
C HIS A 187 -3.99 -2.38 14.05
N MET A 188 -4.74 -3.07 13.17
CA MET A 188 -5.18 -4.44 13.45
C MET A 188 -4.03 -5.46 13.37
N TRP A 189 -2.99 -5.19 12.59
CA TRP A 189 -1.83 -6.08 12.43
C TRP A 189 -0.56 -5.36 11.97
N PRO A 190 -0.11 -4.35 12.74
CA PRO A 190 0.91 -3.41 12.28
C PRO A 190 2.26 -4.09 12.08
N PHE A 191 3.04 -3.61 11.11
CA PHE A 191 4.45 -3.97 11.03
C PHE A 191 5.22 -3.36 12.22
N PRO A 192 6.26 -4.02 12.78
CA PRO A 192 7.08 -3.41 13.83
C PRO A 192 7.65 -2.06 13.38
N SER A 193 7.30 -0.99 14.09
CA SER A 193 7.48 0.39 13.62
C SER A 193 8.96 0.77 13.43
N ASP A 194 9.86 0.26 14.26
CA ASP A 194 11.31 0.44 14.16
C ASP A 194 11.97 -0.43 13.07
N ARG A 195 11.19 -1.27 12.39
CA ARG A 195 11.65 -2.22 11.37
C ARG A 195 11.05 -2.00 9.99
N VAL A 196 10.19 -1.00 9.80
CA VAL A 196 9.46 -0.74 8.53
C VAL A 196 10.39 -0.71 7.30
N MET A 197 11.57 -0.11 7.41
CA MET A 197 12.53 -0.07 6.30
C MET A 197 13.14 -1.44 5.96
N GLN A 198 13.19 -2.39 6.88
CA GLN A 198 13.52 -3.79 6.56
C GLN A 198 12.40 -4.43 5.73
N GLY A 199 11.14 -4.11 6.04
CA GLY A 199 9.99 -4.50 5.24
C GLY A 199 10.08 -3.98 3.80
N TYR A 200 10.38 -2.69 3.63
CA TYR A 200 10.56 -2.09 2.29
C TYR A 200 11.77 -2.62 1.54
N ALA A 201 12.91 -2.79 2.21
CA ALA A 201 14.09 -3.41 1.60
C ALA A 201 13.77 -4.81 1.06
N TYR A 202 12.95 -5.60 1.78
CA TYR A 202 12.46 -6.88 1.29
C TYR A 202 11.57 -6.70 0.05
N ILE A 203 10.40 -6.08 0.18
CA ILE A 203 9.40 -6.10 -0.91
C ILE A 203 9.85 -5.34 -2.17
N LEU A 204 10.67 -4.30 -2.05
CA LEU A 204 11.11 -3.50 -3.21
C LEU A 204 12.26 -4.15 -3.98
N THR A 205 13.02 -5.06 -3.36
CA THR A 205 14.09 -5.79 -4.05
C THR A 205 13.66 -7.16 -4.56
N HIS A 206 12.62 -7.75 -4.00
CA HIS A 206 12.19 -9.13 -4.28
C HIS A 206 11.24 -9.25 -5.50
N PRO A 207 10.99 -10.48 -5.98
CA PRO A 207 9.90 -10.75 -6.91
C PRO A 207 8.53 -10.41 -6.29
N GLY A 208 7.48 -10.37 -7.11
CA GLY A 208 6.20 -9.78 -6.73
C GLY A 208 6.03 -8.33 -7.16
N THR A 209 4.81 -7.81 -6.99
CA THR A 209 4.46 -6.42 -7.25
C THR A 209 4.38 -5.68 -5.91
N PRO A 210 5.38 -4.87 -5.51
CA PRO A 210 5.35 -4.17 -4.24
C PRO A 210 4.33 -3.02 -4.23
N CYS A 211 3.58 -2.90 -3.14
CA CYS A 211 2.68 -1.81 -2.82
C CYS A 211 3.26 -0.98 -1.66
N ILE A 212 3.47 0.31 -1.91
CA ILE A 212 3.99 1.27 -0.94
C ILE A 212 2.80 1.90 -0.21
N PHE A 213 2.90 2.03 1.11
CA PHE A 213 1.84 2.58 1.93
C PHE A 213 2.02 4.09 2.10
N TYR A 214 0.91 4.84 2.06
CA TYR A 214 0.92 6.30 2.03
C TYR A 214 1.68 6.89 3.23
N ASP A 215 1.26 6.53 4.45
CA ASP A 215 1.79 7.12 5.69
C ASP A 215 3.31 6.90 5.78
N HIS A 216 3.77 5.71 5.42
CA HIS A 216 5.21 5.40 5.43
C HIS A 216 6.00 6.26 4.44
N PHE A 217 5.42 6.54 3.27
CA PHE A 217 6.09 7.31 2.23
C PHE A 217 6.06 8.82 2.50
N PHE A 218 4.92 9.37 2.92
CA PHE A 218 4.77 10.83 3.06
C PHE A 218 4.90 11.34 4.49
N ASP A 219 4.48 10.58 5.49
CA ASP A 219 4.32 11.09 6.86
C ASP A 219 5.42 10.62 7.83
N TRP A 220 6.06 9.47 7.55
CA TRP A 220 7.06 8.86 8.44
C TRP A 220 8.51 9.26 8.13
N GLY A 221 8.71 10.17 7.17
CA GLY A 221 10.05 10.63 6.78
C GLY A 221 10.90 9.58 6.05
N LEU A 222 10.28 8.53 5.50
CA LEU A 222 10.99 7.43 4.81
C LEU A 222 11.02 7.59 3.28
N LYS A 223 10.48 8.69 2.75
CA LYS A 223 10.34 8.96 1.31
C LYS A 223 11.63 8.68 0.53
N GLU A 224 12.74 9.27 0.97
CA GLU A 224 14.02 9.24 0.28
C GLU A 224 14.62 7.83 0.26
N GLU A 225 14.48 7.08 1.34
CA GLU A 225 14.97 5.70 1.43
C GLU A 225 14.14 4.76 0.56
N ILE A 226 12.82 4.92 0.56
CA ILE A 226 11.91 4.17 -0.32
C ILE A 226 12.17 4.50 -1.79
N ASP A 227 12.34 5.78 -2.14
CA ASP A 227 12.67 6.22 -3.51
C ASP A 227 13.99 5.60 -4.00
N ARG A 228 15.01 5.49 -3.13
CA ARG A 228 16.27 4.82 -3.45
C ARG A 228 16.06 3.33 -3.76
N LEU A 229 15.27 2.63 -2.95
CA LEU A 229 14.97 1.21 -3.19
C LEU A 229 14.19 1.01 -4.50
N VAL A 230 13.22 1.88 -4.81
CA VAL A 230 12.49 1.89 -6.09
C VAL A 230 13.43 2.17 -7.26
N SER A 231 14.38 3.10 -7.10
CA SER A 231 15.39 3.41 -8.11
C SER A 231 16.30 2.22 -8.38
N ILE A 232 16.74 1.50 -7.35
CA ILE A 232 17.51 0.26 -7.47
C ILE A 232 16.70 -0.80 -8.24
N ARG A 233 15.45 -1.04 -7.81
CA ARG A 233 14.53 -1.99 -8.47
C ARG A 233 14.41 -1.68 -9.97
N THR A 234 14.14 -0.42 -10.30
CA THR A 234 13.91 0.06 -11.67
C THR A 234 15.19 -0.03 -12.51
N ARG A 235 16.32 0.47 -11.99
CA ARG A 235 17.61 0.50 -12.68
C ARG A 235 18.12 -0.88 -13.05
N HIS A 236 17.91 -1.86 -12.17
CA HIS A 236 18.32 -3.25 -12.41
C HIS A 236 17.25 -4.08 -13.13
N GLY A 237 16.11 -3.47 -13.48
CA GLY A 237 15.01 -4.12 -14.18
C GLY A 237 14.44 -5.29 -13.38
N ILE A 238 14.40 -5.17 -12.05
CA ILE A 238 13.76 -6.16 -11.20
C ILE A 238 12.24 -6.06 -11.40
N HIS A 239 11.60 -7.19 -11.67
CA HIS A 239 10.18 -7.27 -11.97
C HIS A 239 9.50 -8.37 -11.15
N SER A 240 8.18 -8.53 -11.31
CA SER A 240 7.38 -9.45 -10.50
C SER A 240 7.77 -10.93 -10.67
N GLU A 241 8.50 -11.29 -11.72
CA GLU A 241 8.96 -12.66 -12.01
C GLU A 241 10.49 -12.81 -11.94
N SER A 242 11.18 -11.82 -11.37
CA SER A 242 12.62 -11.93 -11.12
C SER A 242 12.95 -13.19 -10.33
N LYS A 243 14.15 -13.73 -10.53
CA LYS A 243 14.63 -14.92 -9.84
C LYS A 243 15.19 -14.53 -8.48
N LEU A 244 14.70 -15.20 -7.44
CA LEU A 244 15.20 -15.08 -6.08
C LEU A 244 16.12 -16.24 -5.74
N GLN A 245 17.30 -15.94 -5.22
CA GLN A 245 18.20 -16.91 -4.60
C GLN A 245 18.49 -16.46 -3.17
N ILE A 246 17.98 -17.21 -2.19
CA ILE A 246 18.27 -16.97 -0.78
C ILE A 246 19.65 -17.56 -0.49
N ILE A 247 20.57 -16.72 -0.02
CA ILE A 247 21.94 -17.11 0.34
C ILE A 247 22.00 -17.53 1.81
N GLU A 248 21.51 -16.67 2.72
CA GLU A 248 21.47 -16.96 4.16
C GLU A 248 20.13 -16.56 4.80
N ALA A 249 19.74 -17.31 5.82
CA ALA A 249 18.53 -17.07 6.61
C ALA A 249 18.71 -17.61 8.04
N ASP A 250 19.25 -16.77 8.91
CA ASP A 250 19.48 -16.98 10.35
C ASP A 250 18.56 -16.08 11.18
N ALA A 251 18.65 -16.12 12.52
CA ALA A 251 17.90 -15.21 13.40
C ALA A 251 18.16 -13.71 13.11
N ASP A 252 19.43 -13.35 12.95
CA ASP A 252 19.93 -11.98 12.85
C ASP A 252 20.42 -11.58 11.44
N LEU A 253 20.26 -12.46 10.46
CA LEU A 253 20.66 -12.23 9.07
C LEU A 253 19.66 -12.86 8.09
N TYR A 254 19.21 -12.07 7.13
CA TYR A 254 18.67 -12.56 5.88
C TYR A 254 19.49 -11.97 4.74
N LEU A 255 19.93 -12.80 3.80
CA LEU A 255 20.70 -12.39 2.64
C LEU A 255 20.16 -13.07 1.39
N ALA A 256 19.80 -12.29 0.38
CA ALA A 256 19.28 -12.82 -0.87
C ALA A 256 19.79 -12.05 -2.08
N GLU A 257 19.95 -12.77 -3.18
CA GLU A 257 20.31 -12.26 -4.49
C GLU A 257 19.10 -12.32 -5.42
N ILE A 258 18.88 -11.24 -6.18
CA ILE A 258 17.79 -11.11 -7.13
C ILE A 258 18.36 -10.87 -8.53
N ASP A 259 18.01 -11.76 -9.46
CA ASP A 259 18.45 -11.79 -10.86
C ASP A 259 19.98 -11.81 -11.09
N GLY A 260 20.79 -12.07 -10.06
CA GLY A 260 22.24 -11.87 -10.13
C GLY A 260 22.67 -10.43 -10.28
N LYS A 261 21.82 -9.48 -9.88
CA LYS A 261 22.03 -8.04 -10.07
C LYS A 261 21.98 -7.25 -8.77
N VAL A 262 21.14 -7.67 -7.82
CA VAL A 262 20.92 -6.99 -6.54
C VAL A 262 21.09 -7.99 -5.42
N ILE A 263 21.83 -7.61 -4.38
CA ILE A 263 21.87 -8.34 -3.10
C ILE A 263 21.23 -7.46 -2.05
N VAL A 264 20.32 -8.05 -1.29
CA VAL A 264 19.67 -7.41 -0.13
C VAL A 264 20.07 -8.14 1.13
N LYS A 265 20.37 -7.36 2.17
CA LYS A 265 20.69 -7.83 3.51
C LYS A 265 19.73 -7.21 4.51
N LEU A 266 19.15 -8.03 5.39
CA LEU A 266 18.32 -7.61 6.51
C LEU A 266 18.91 -8.10 7.84
N GLY A 267 18.40 -7.57 8.96
CA GLY A 267 18.82 -7.94 10.31
C GLY A 267 20.05 -7.19 10.82
N PRO A 268 20.39 -7.35 12.11
CA PRO A 268 21.44 -6.57 12.76
C PRO A 268 22.87 -7.06 12.46
N ARG A 269 23.09 -8.28 11.93
CA ARG A 269 24.45 -8.81 11.71
C ARG A 269 25.26 -7.92 10.76
N TYR A 270 26.32 -7.27 11.24
CA TYR A 270 27.06 -6.30 10.41
C TYR A 270 28.00 -6.97 9.39
N ASP A 271 28.83 -7.90 9.85
CA ASP A 271 29.84 -8.54 9.00
C ASP A 271 29.24 -9.67 8.16
N VAL A 272 29.05 -9.39 6.87
CA VAL A 272 28.56 -10.34 5.86
C VAL A 272 29.47 -10.37 4.62
N GLY A 273 30.62 -9.68 4.65
CA GLY A 273 31.44 -9.44 3.45
C GLY A 273 31.93 -10.74 2.79
N HIS A 274 32.20 -11.77 3.59
CA HIS A 274 32.62 -13.09 3.13
C HIS A 274 31.52 -13.87 2.40
N LEU A 275 30.25 -13.47 2.55
CA LEU A 275 29.09 -14.07 1.89
C LEU A 275 28.72 -13.36 0.58
N ILE A 276 29.27 -12.17 0.34
CA ILE A 276 28.96 -11.38 -0.86
C ILE A 276 29.78 -11.89 -2.05
N PRO A 277 29.15 -12.35 -3.14
CA PRO A 277 29.86 -12.74 -4.36
C PRO A 277 30.71 -11.60 -4.92
N GLY A 278 31.85 -11.93 -5.53
CA GLY A 278 32.73 -10.95 -6.15
C GLY A 278 32.02 -10.14 -7.24
N GLY A 279 32.28 -8.83 -7.30
CA GLY A 279 31.73 -7.92 -8.30
C GLY A 279 30.54 -7.09 -7.82
N PHE A 280 29.92 -7.44 -6.69
CA PHE A 280 28.94 -6.60 -6.03
C PHE A 280 29.60 -5.47 -5.25
N LYS A 281 28.96 -4.30 -5.25
CA LYS A 281 29.33 -3.16 -4.41
C LYS A 281 28.10 -2.73 -3.62
N VAL A 282 28.32 -2.26 -2.39
CA VAL A 282 27.26 -1.60 -1.62
C VAL A 282 26.73 -0.46 -2.48
N ALA A 283 25.41 -0.42 -2.69
CA ALA A 283 24.78 0.67 -3.43
C ALA A 283 25.19 1.98 -2.76
N PRO A 284 25.64 2.99 -3.52
CA PRO A 284 26.09 4.24 -2.94
C PRO A 284 24.95 4.80 -2.09
N VAL A 285 25.20 4.90 -0.79
CA VAL A 285 24.40 5.76 0.07
C VAL A 285 24.76 7.15 -0.40
N ASP A 286 23.86 7.82 -1.12
CA ASP A 286 23.93 9.26 -1.23
C ASP A 286 23.85 9.74 0.23
N ILE A 287 25.01 9.98 0.85
CA ILE A 287 25.09 10.65 2.13
C ILE A 287 24.52 12.03 1.83
N THR A 288 23.22 12.20 2.08
CA THR A 288 22.65 13.52 2.16
C THR A 288 23.47 14.22 3.22
N VAL A 289 24.15 15.29 2.81
CA VAL A 289 25.14 16.00 3.61
C VAL A 289 24.49 16.47 4.92
N ASP A 290 23.16 16.50 4.99
CA ASP A 290 22.31 16.77 6.15
C ASP A 290 22.65 15.93 7.40
N PHE A 291 22.95 14.62 7.27
CA PHE A 291 23.32 13.80 8.44
C PHE A 291 24.70 14.15 8.98
N LEU A 292 25.67 14.42 8.08
CA LEU A 292 27.00 14.89 8.46
C LEU A 292 26.96 16.31 9.03
N VAL A 293 26.10 17.19 8.49
CA VAL A 293 25.89 18.54 8.99
C VAL A 293 25.27 18.51 10.39
N SER A 294 24.29 17.63 10.65
CA SER A 294 23.72 17.43 11.99
C SER A 294 24.77 16.98 13.01
N TYR A 295 25.59 15.98 12.66
CA TYR A 295 26.63 15.47 13.56
C TYR A 295 27.78 16.48 13.79
N MET A 296 28.18 17.20 12.74
CA MET A 296 29.20 18.24 12.84
C MET A 296 28.70 19.45 13.63
N ASN A 297 27.43 19.85 13.47
CA ASN A 297 26.82 20.90 14.28
C ASN A 297 26.74 20.48 15.75
N PHE A 298 26.33 19.24 16.03
CA PHE A 298 26.34 18.68 17.39
C PHE A 298 27.74 18.70 18.02
N ILE A 299 28.78 18.28 17.30
CA ILE A 299 30.17 18.32 17.80
C ILE A 299 30.67 19.75 17.97
N CYS A 300 30.35 20.65 17.06
CA CYS A 300 30.72 22.07 17.14
C CYS A 300 30.04 22.78 18.31
N ASP A 301 28.80 22.40 18.66
CA ASP A 301 28.07 22.96 19.79
C ASP A 301 28.47 22.32 21.11
N ALA A 302 28.75 21.01 21.14
CA ALA A 302 29.28 20.32 22.32
C ALA A 302 30.66 20.86 22.76
N LYS A 303 31.48 21.35 21.82
CA LYS A 303 32.77 22.01 22.12
C LYS A 303 32.64 23.38 22.79
N LYS A 304 31.44 23.97 22.82
CA LYS A 304 31.18 25.28 23.44
C LYS A 304 30.68 25.16 24.88
N LEU A 305 30.49 23.95 25.40
CA LEU A 305 29.92 23.68 26.73
C LEU A 305 30.92 22.91 27.61
N SER A 306 30.96 23.22 28.90
CA SER A 306 31.79 22.47 29.86
C SER A 306 31.18 21.10 30.19
N THR A 307 32.00 20.14 30.60
CA THR A 307 31.55 18.76 30.95
C THR A 307 30.45 18.76 32.02
N GLU A 308 30.49 19.72 32.94
CA GLU A 308 29.49 19.86 34.00
C GLU A 308 28.14 20.38 33.48
N GLU A 309 28.11 21.17 32.40
CA GLU A 309 26.89 21.67 31.76
C GLU A 309 26.21 20.61 30.90
N ILE A 310 26.99 19.75 30.25
CA ILE A 310 26.49 18.60 29.48
C ILE A 310 25.81 17.59 30.41
N LEU A 311 26.43 17.27 31.55
CA LEU A 311 25.87 16.34 32.54
C LEU A 311 24.61 16.86 33.23
N LYS A 312 24.43 18.19 33.32
CA LYS A 312 23.23 18.83 33.89
C LYS A 312 22.11 19.05 32.85
N GLY A 313 22.26 18.52 31.63
CA GLY A 313 21.24 18.61 30.58
C GLY A 313 21.07 20.02 29.98
N LYS A 314 22.10 20.86 30.04
CA LYS A 314 22.06 22.25 29.53
C LYS A 314 22.52 22.40 28.07
N MET A 315 22.69 21.30 27.34
CA MET A 315 22.80 21.40 25.88
C MET A 315 21.52 22.03 25.35
N PRO A 316 21.59 23.12 24.57
CA PRO A 316 20.43 23.59 23.84
C PRO A 316 19.96 22.41 22.99
N VAL A 317 18.74 21.97 23.25
CA VAL A 317 17.99 21.22 22.25
C VAL A 317 18.00 22.13 21.04
N ALA A 318 18.60 21.71 19.93
CA ALA A 318 18.48 22.49 18.71
C ALA A 318 16.98 22.72 18.53
N ASP A 319 16.55 23.99 18.48
CA ASP A 319 15.20 24.32 18.07
C ASP A 319 15.10 23.97 16.58
N TRP A 320 15.02 22.67 16.28
CA TRP A 320 14.02 22.22 15.36
C TRP A 320 12.73 22.68 16.01
N ALA A 321 12.29 23.87 15.61
CA ALA A 321 10.87 24.14 15.65
C ALA A 321 10.26 22.89 15.03
N LEU A 322 9.62 22.08 15.87
CA LEU A 322 8.55 21.22 15.38
C LEU A 322 7.77 22.16 14.47
N PRO A 323 7.56 21.83 13.18
CA PRO A 323 6.68 22.65 12.37
C PRO A 323 5.46 22.86 13.24
N GLU A 324 5.13 24.14 13.50
CA GLU A 324 4.02 24.48 14.38
C GLU A 324 2.93 23.48 14.04
N VAL A 325 2.57 22.64 15.02
CA VAL A 325 1.33 21.91 14.89
C VAL A 325 0.35 23.06 14.75
N ARG A 326 -0.05 23.34 13.52
CA ARG A 326 -1.26 24.09 13.28
C ARG A 326 -2.25 23.24 14.04
N ILE A 327 -2.59 23.70 15.24
CA ILE A 327 -3.88 23.43 15.81
C ILE A 327 -4.77 24.07 14.77
N ASN A 328 -5.10 23.29 13.74
CA ASN A 328 -6.17 23.62 12.84
C ASN A 328 -7.31 23.94 13.82
N PRO A 329 -7.90 25.14 13.75
CA PRO A 329 -9.09 25.40 14.53
C PRO A 329 -9.98 24.20 14.33
N ALA A 330 -10.50 23.62 15.44
CA ALA A 330 -11.39 22.48 15.39
C ALA A 330 -12.29 22.66 14.16
N PRO A 331 -12.26 21.73 13.18
CA PRO A 331 -12.83 21.97 11.86
C PRO A 331 -14.22 22.54 12.09
N LYS A 332 -14.45 23.77 11.60
CA LYS A 332 -15.76 24.39 11.76
C LYS A 332 -16.74 23.39 11.16
N PRO A 333 -17.75 22.93 11.94
CA PRO A 333 -18.73 22.00 11.42
C PRO A 333 -19.25 22.57 10.11
N TRP A 334 -19.18 21.75 9.07
CA TRP A 334 -19.72 22.17 7.80
C TRP A 334 -21.22 22.36 7.99
N PRO A 335 -21.81 23.48 7.57
CA PRO A 335 -23.24 23.69 7.75
C PRO A 335 -23.99 22.54 7.07
N PRO A 336 -25.03 21.98 7.71
CA PRO A 336 -25.80 20.89 7.11
C PRO A 336 -26.31 21.33 5.73
N PRO A 337 -26.27 20.43 4.72
CA PRO A 337 -26.76 20.77 3.40
C PRO A 337 -28.23 21.21 3.48
N THR A 338 -28.63 22.18 2.67
CA THR A 338 -30.05 22.50 2.51
C THR A 338 -30.77 21.29 1.93
N THR A 339 -32.10 21.19 2.10
CA THR A 339 -32.93 19.98 1.88
C THR A 339 -32.78 19.31 0.49
N ASN A 340 -32.14 19.99 -0.45
CA ASN A 340 -31.92 19.56 -1.82
C ASN A 340 -30.41 19.44 -2.12
N PHE A 341 -29.57 18.90 -1.23
CA PHE A 341 -28.14 18.65 -1.49
C PHE A 341 -27.67 17.44 -0.67
N VAL A 342 -26.76 16.63 -1.24
CA VAL A 342 -26.17 15.47 -0.55
C VAL A 342 -24.67 15.75 -0.33
N ALA A 343 -24.21 15.57 0.91
CA ALA A 343 -22.79 15.64 1.23
C ALA A 343 -22.12 14.28 0.93
N LEU A 344 -21.05 14.30 0.15
CA LEU A 344 -20.21 13.13 -0.09
C LEU A 344 -18.83 13.37 0.52
N LEU A 345 -18.39 12.40 1.32
CA LEU A 345 -17.12 12.40 2.04
C LEU A 345 -16.11 11.54 1.28
N VAL A 346 -14.90 12.06 1.07
CA VAL A 346 -13.88 11.43 0.20
C VAL A 346 -12.78 10.73 1.00
N ASP A 347 -12.68 10.95 2.32
CA ASP A 347 -11.68 10.35 3.19
C ASP A 347 -12.24 9.44 4.30
N GLY A 348 -13.57 9.25 4.36
CA GLY A 348 -14.22 8.39 5.35
C GLY A 348 -14.27 8.90 6.79
N SER A 349 -13.74 10.10 7.09
CA SER A 349 -13.76 10.66 8.45
C SER A 349 -15.03 11.48 8.75
N PHE A 350 -16.12 10.82 9.14
CA PHE A 350 -17.33 11.49 9.66
C PHE A 350 -17.60 11.08 11.10
N THR A 351 -17.52 12.02 12.03
CA THR A 351 -17.85 11.82 13.45
C THR A 351 -19.29 12.26 13.73
N ILE A 352 -20.19 11.28 13.96
CA ILE A 352 -21.61 11.50 14.28
C ILE A 352 -21.81 12.50 15.44
N ASP A 353 -20.91 12.47 16.43
CA ASP A 353 -21.03 13.31 17.63
C ASP A 353 -20.63 14.77 17.40
N SER A 354 -19.90 15.08 16.33
CA SER A 354 -19.34 16.42 16.08
C SER A 354 -19.75 17.08 14.76
N GLY A 355 -20.31 16.31 13.82
CA GLY A 355 -20.73 16.81 12.50
C GLY A 355 -19.59 17.35 11.64
N ALA A 356 -18.33 17.05 11.98
CA ALA A 356 -17.15 17.51 11.25
C ALA A 356 -16.78 16.57 10.09
N ALA A 357 -16.31 17.15 8.99
CA ALA A 357 -15.76 16.46 7.82
C ALA A 357 -14.41 17.10 7.46
N THR A 358 -13.39 16.29 7.18
CA THR A 358 -12.02 16.80 6.98
C THR A 358 -11.82 17.34 5.55
N ILE A 359 -12.42 16.71 4.52
CA ILE A 359 -12.58 17.21 3.14
C ILE A 359 -13.90 16.68 2.53
N GLY A 360 -14.67 17.51 1.81
CA GLY A 360 -15.94 17.09 1.17
C GLY A 360 -16.38 17.96 -0.01
N MET A 361 -17.27 17.42 -0.86
CA MET A 361 -17.81 18.10 -2.04
C MET A 361 -19.34 18.20 -1.97
N ILE A 362 -19.92 19.37 -2.28
CA ILE A 362 -21.38 19.54 -2.43
C ILE A 362 -21.74 19.21 -3.87
N LEU A 363 -22.61 18.22 -4.06
CA LEU A 363 -23.24 17.98 -5.35
C LEU A 363 -24.71 18.42 -5.30
N PRO A 364 -25.19 19.19 -6.31
CA PRO A 364 -26.61 19.40 -6.47
C PRO A 364 -27.29 18.05 -6.76
N PRO A 365 -28.50 17.82 -6.26
CA PRO A 365 -29.27 16.63 -6.57
C PRO A 365 -29.53 16.65 -8.06
N CYS A 366 -29.25 15.52 -8.69
CA CYS A 366 -29.68 15.28 -10.04
C CYS A 366 -31.20 15.41 -10.04
N LYS A 367 -31.75 16.38 -10.80
CA LYS A 367 -33.19 16.45 -11.02
C LYS A 367 -33.60 15.12 -11.64
N SER A 368 -34.36 14.34 -10.89
CA SER A 368 -35.16 13.27 -11.45
C SER A 368 -36.21 13.93 -12.34
N GLU A 369 -36.08 13.76 -13.66
CA GLU A 369 -37.25 13.82 -14.53
C GLU A 369 -38.09 12.58 -14.21
N ASP A 370 -39.01 12.74 -13.24
CA ASP A 370 -40.42 12.38 -13.37
C ASP A 370 -41.11 12.43 -12.00
N GLU A 371 -42.03 13.39 -11.85
CA GLU A 371 -43.01 13.45 -10.76
C GLU A 371 -44.18 12.49 -11.07
N GLY A 372 -44.66 11.72 -10.08
CA GLY A 372 -45.84 10.88 -10.31
C GLY A 372 -46.37 10.03 -9.15
N HIS A 373 -46.94 10.69 -8.13
CA HIS A 373 -47.99 10.22 -7.20
C HIS A 373 -47.66 9.47 -5.89
N PRO A 374 -48.48 9.68 -4.83
CA PRO A 374 -48.13 9.44 -3.44
C PRO A 374 -48.71 8.14 -2.89
N LEU A 375 -48.03 7.49 -1.95
CA LEU A 375 -48.67 6.57 -1.03
C LEU A 375 -48.21 6.83 0.41
N TYR A 376 -49.19 7.25 1.21
CA TYR A 376 -49.19 7.31 2.66
C TYR A 376 -49.07 5.89 3.24
N PHE A 377 -48.08 5.64 4.09
CA PHE A 377 -48.18 5.33 5.53
C PHE A 377 -46.82 4.87 6.05
#